data_AF-A0A7C5TPJ0-F1
#
_entry.id   AF-A0A7C5TPJ0-F1
#
_cell.length_a   1.000
_cell.length_b   1.000
_cell.length_c   1.000
_cell.angle_alpha   90.00
_cell.angle_beta   90.00
_cell.angle_gamma   90.00
#
_symmetry.space_group_name_H-M   'P 1'
#
loop_
_entity.id
_entity.type
_entity.pdbx_description
1 polymer ?
#
loop_
_entity_poly.entity_id
_entity_poly.type
_entity_poly.pdbx_seq_one_letter_code
_entity_poly.pdbx_strand_id
1 'polypeptide(L)'
;MRRKYGVVDTTFSRVDMGSIAVRTILREDPEAEVVRYTVPGVKDLPVAAKRLLDEGCDGAITLGWVGKTMLDKYSYLATSIGLITVQILTGKHVIDVTVHEDEAETEDR
;
A
#
# COMPACT_ATOMS: atom_id res chain seq x y z
N MET A 1 -0.45 22.82 10.17
CA MET A 1 -1.39 21.93 9.47
C MET A 1 -0.89 20.51 9.72
N ARG A 2 -1.75 19.62 10.21
CA ARG A 2 -1.36 18.25 10.57
C ARG A 2 -1.15 17.45 9.28
N ARG A 3 0.01 16.81 9.10
CA ARG A 3 0.29 15.97 7.91
C ARG A 3 -0.57 14.73 7.97
N LYS A 4 -1.23 14.36 6.86
CA LYS A 4 -2.18 13.25 6.79
C LYS A 4 -1.67 12.17 5.84
N TYR A 5 -1.37 11.00 6.36
CA TYR A 5 -0.82 9.88 5.60
C TYR A 5 -1.85 8.76 5.43
N GLY A 6 -2.05 8.32 4.19
CA GLY A 6 -2.86 7.15 3.87
C GLY A 6 -2.06 5.85 3.97
N VAL A 7 -2.60 4.83 4.63
CA VAL A 7 -2.04 3.48 4.66
C VAL A 7 -3.08 2.52 4.08
N VAL A 8 -2.76 1.88 2.97
CA VAL A 8 -3.64 0.90 2.33
C VAL A 8 -2.98 -0.46 2.36
N ASP A 9 -3.65 -1.45 2.95
CA ASP A 9 -3.16 -2.83 3.01
C ASP A 9 -4.20 -3.81 2.50
N THR A 10 -3.81 -5.08 2.41
CA THR A 10 -4.67 -6.13 1.86
C THR A 10 -4.96 -7.24 2.85
N THR A 11 -6.15 -7.83 2.78
CA THR A 11 -6.46 -9.08 3.50
C THR A 11 -5.75 -10.30 2.89
N PHE A 12 -5.27 -10.19 1.65
CA PHE A 12 -4.49 -11.24 0.98
C PHE A 12 -3.06 -11.35 1.53
N SER A 13 -2.52 -10.25 2.08
CA SER A 13 -1.19 -10.23 2.66
C SER A 13 -1.05 -11.21 3.82
N ARG A 14 0.04 -11.99 3.83
CA ARG A 14 0.34 -12.95 4.89
C ARG A 14 0.92 -12.32 6.15
N VAL A 15 1.32 -11.06 6.06
CA VAL A 15 1.91 -10.27 7.15
C VAL A 15 1.12 -8.98 7.31
N ASP A 16 0.83 -8.59 8.55
CA ASP A 16 0.21 -7.29 8.88
C ASP A 16 1.23 -6.15 8.76
N MET A 17 1.60 -5.84 7.52
CA MET A 17 2.47 -4.72 7.18
C MET A 17 1.83 -3.37 7.54
N GLY A 18 0.50 -3.29 7.58
CA GLY A 18 -0.24 -2.07 7.91
C GLY A 18 0.08 -1.58 9.31
N SER A 19 0.06 -2.48 10.30
CA SER A 19 0.42 -2.13 11.67
C SER A 19 1.89 -1.72 11.82
N ILE A 20 2.80 -2.30 11.01
CA ILE A 20 4.22 -1.91 11.00
C ILE A 20 4.39 -0.50 10.43
N ALA A 21 3.73 -0.21 9.31
CA ALA A 21 3.77 1.10 8.66
C ALA A 21 3.20 2.21 9.57
N VAL A 22 2.01 2.00 10.14
CA VAL A 22 1.38 2.97 11.06
C VAL A 22 2.29 3.27 12.25
N ARG A 23 2.83 2.23 12.89
CA ARG A 23 3.74 2.39 14.04
C ARG A 23 5.00 3.17 13.67
N THR A 24 5.56 2.91 12.49
CA THR A 24 6.77 3.59 12.01
C THR A 24 6.48 5.05 11.70
N ILE A 25 5.40 5.35 10.98
CA ILE A 25 4.98 6.72 10.66
C ILE A 25 4.79 7.54 11.94
N LEU A 26 4.06 7.02 12.92
CA LEU A 26 3.80 7.74 14.17
C LEU A 26 5.03 7.86 15.08
N ARG A 27 6.05 7.02 14.90
CA ARG A 27 7.32 7.17 15.60
C ARG A 27 8.16 8.31 15.01
N GLU A 28 8.23 8.39 13.68
CA GLU A 28 9.03 9.41 12.99
C GLU A 28 8.32 10.77 12.90
N ASP A 29 6.98 10.77 12.80
CA ASP A 29 6.13 11.96 12.85
C ASP A 29 4.98 11.77 13.87
N PRO A 30 5.23 12.02 15.17
CA PRO A 30 4.24 11.85 16.23
C PRO A 30 3.01 12.74 16.09
N GLU A 31 3.13 13.83 15.35
CA GLU A 31 2.03 14.75 15.09
C GLU A 31 1.25 14.40 13.82
N ALA A 32 1.58 13.32 13.10
CA ALA A 32 0.82 12.94 11.92
C ALA A 32 -0.62 12.50 12.26
N GLU A 33 -1.51 12.64 11.27
CA GLU A 33 -2.76 11.90 11.17
C GLU A 33 -2.53 10.72 10.22
N VAL A 34 -2.98 9.52 10.60
CA VAL A 34 -2.86 8.32 9.75
C VAL A 34 -4.24 7.73 9.50
N VAL A 35 -4.59 7.56 8.23
CA VAL A 35 -5.85 6.91 7.82
C VAL A 35 -5.53 5.56 7.19
N ARG A 36 -5.97 4.49 7.83
CA ARG A 36 -5.79 3.12 7.34
C ARG A 36 -7.06 2.63 6.62
N TYR A 37 -6.89 2.01 5.46
CA TYR A 37 -7.98 1.39 4.71
C TYR A 37 -7.57 0.06 4.10
N THR A 38 -8.27 -1.01 4.45
CA THR A 38 -7.94 -2.38 4.01
C THR A 38 -8.82 -2.79 2.84
N VAL A 39 -8.21 -3.41 1.83
CA VAL A 39 -8.90 -3.98 0.66
C VAL A 39 -8.63 -5.48 0.51
N PRO A 40 -9.35 -6.21 -0.35
CA PRO A 40 -9.12 -7.64 -0.52
C PRO A 40 -7.71 -8.00 -1.02
N GLY A 41 -7.23 -7.37 -2.09
CA GLY A 41 -5.94 -7.72 -2.70
C GLY A 41 -5.28 -6.60 -3.49
N VAL A 42 -4.15 -6.92 -4.14
CA VAL A 42 -3.28 -5.94 -4.82
C VAL A 42 -4.00 -5.12 -5.91
N LYS A 43 -4.93 -5.75 -6.64
CA LYS A 43 -5.69 -5.08 -7.71
C LYS A 43 -6.60 -3.96 -7.21
N ASP A 44 -6.95 -3.97 -5.92
CA ASP A 44 -7.81 -2.97 -5.29
C ASP A 44 -7.00 -1.78 -4.72
N LEU A 45 -5.68 -1.92 -4.60
CA LEU A 45 -4.79 -0.87 -4.07
C LEU A 45 -4.87 0.45 -4.84
N PRO A 46 -4.94 0.49 -6.18
CA PRO A 46 -4.98 1.77 -6.90
C PRO A 46 -6.19 2.62 -6.54
N VAL A 47 -7.40 2.05 -6.55
CA VAL A 47 -8.61 2.81 -6.23
C VAL A 47 -8.65 3.23 -4.76
N ALA A 48 -8.15 2.37 -3.87
CA ALA A 48 -8.04 2.68 -2.44
C ALA A 48 -7.04 3.81 -2.17
N ALA A 49 -5.87 3.78 -2.79
CA ALA A 49 -4.89 4.85 -2.70
C ALA A 49 -5.49 6.16 -3.21
N LYS A 50 -6.10 6.15 -4.40
CA LYS A 50 -6.76 7.34 -4.95
C LYS A 50 -7.81 7.90 -4.00
N ARG A 51 -8.66 7.04 -3.44
CA ARG A 51 -9.69 7.43 -2.48
C ARG A 51 -9.09 8.19 -1.29
N LEU A 52 -8.05 7.65 -0.65
CA LEU A 52 -7.43 8.32 0.50
C LEU A 52 -6.79 9.67 0.12
N LEU A 53 -6.20 9.76 -1.07
CA LEU A 53 -5.64 11.01 -1.59
C LEU A 53 -6.72 12.06 -1.87
N ASP A 54 -7.87 11.65 -2.40
CA ASP A 54 -9.05 12.50 -2.62
C ASP A 54 -9.68 12.94 -1.28
N GLU A 55 -9.64 12.09 -0.25
CA GLU A 55 -10.07 12.37 1.14
C GLU A 55 -9.04 13.23 1.93
N GLY A 56 -8.05 13.79 1.24
CA GLY A 56 -7.14 14.80 1.77
C GLY A 56 -5.83 14.27 2.34
N CYS A 57 -5.47 13.01 2.16
CA CYS A 57 -4.12 12.55 2.51
C CYS A 57 -3.07 13.23 1.62
N ASP A 58 -1.95 13.64 2.19
CA ASP A 58 -0.82 14.28 1.50
C ASP A 58 -0.03 13.28 0.64
N GLY A 59 -0.09 12.00 1.01
CA GLY A 59 0.46 10.86 0.29
C GLY A 59 -0.11 9.56 0.83
N ALA A 60 0.16 8.45 0.13
CA ALA A 60 -0.26 7.12 0.56
C ALA A 60 0.89 6.11 0.48
N ILE A 61 0.86 5.11 1.35
CA ILE A 61 1.66 3.88 1.24
C ILE A 61 0.71 2.72 0.99
N THR A 62 1.00 1.91 -0.02
CA THR A 62 0.24 0.70 -0.35
C THR A 62 1.06 -0.53 -0.01
N LEU A 63 0.44 -1.51 0.63
CA LEU A 63 1.09 -2.66 1.24
C LEU A 63 0.51 -3.95 0.63
N GLY A 64 1.15 -4.42 -0.43
CA GLY A 64 0.71 -5.55 -1.25
C GLY A 64 1.48 -6.84 -0.97
N TRP A 65 0.85 -7.97 -1.28
CA TRP A 65 1.50 -9.29 -1.30
C TRP A 65 1.17 -9.99 -2.61
N VAL A 66 2.19 -10.55 -3.26
CA VAL A 66 2.07 -11.21 -4.57
C VAL A 66 2.49 -12.67 -4.42
N GLY A 67 1.62 -13.58 -4.87
CA GLY A 67 1.92 -15.01 -4.86
C GLY A 67 3.04 -15.41 -5.82
N LYS A 68 3.43 -16.68 -5.79
CA LYS A 68 4.59 -17.21 -6.55
C LYS A 68 4.33 -17.39 -8.05
N THR A 69 3.07 -17.37 -8.49
CA THR A 69 2.74 -17.74 -9.86
C THR A 69 2.98 -16.60 -10.84
N MET A 70 3.20 -16.92 -12.12
CA MET A 70 3.28 -15.89 -13.18
C MET A 70 1.98 -15.07 -13.29
N LEU A 71 0.83 -15.68 -12.98
CA LEU A 71 -0.46 -14.97 -12.96
C LEU A 71 -0.51 -13.91 -11.86
N ASP A 72 0.10 -14.18 -10.71
CA ASP A 72 0.22 -13.22 -9.62
C ASP A 72 1.12 -12.05 -10.03
N LYS A 73 2.24 -12.32 -10.71
CA LYS A 73 3.15 -11.29 -11.25
C LYS A 73 2.45 -10.40 -12.28
N TYR A 74 1.56 -10.95 -13.12
CA TYR A 74 0.74 -10.13 -14.01
C TYR A 74 -0.29 -9.28 -13.25
N SER A 75 -0.88 -9.80 -12.17
CA SER A 75 -1.74 -9.01 -11.29
C SER A 75 -0.97 -7.84 -10.66
N TYR A 76 0.29 -8.04 -10.28
CA TYR A 76 1.15 -6.97 -9.80
C TYR A 76 1.48 -5.94 -10.87
N LEU A 77 1.84 -6.36 -12.09
CA LEU A 77 2.09 -5.43 -13.20
C LEU A 77 0.89 -4.52 -13.45
N ALA A 78 -0.32 -5.08 -13.49
CA ALA A 78 -1.55 -4.31 -13.63
C ALA A 78 -1.76 -3.34 -12.45
N THR A 79 -1.48 -3.80 -11.22
CA THR A 79 -1.53 -2.97 -10.01
C THR A 79 -0.56 -1.79 -10.09
N SER A 80 0.70 -2.04 -10.46
CA SER A 80 1.75 -1.03 -10.57
C SER A 80 1.41 0.05 -11.60
N ILE A 81 0.89 -0.34 -12.78
CA ILE A 81 0.38 0.60 -13.78
C ILE A 81 -0.77 1.45 -13.20
N GLY A 82 -1.66 0.83 -12.43
CA GLY A 82 -2.73 1.54 -11.72
C GLY A 82 -2.20 2.56 -10.72
N LEU A 83 -1.22 2.19 -9.90
CA LEU A 83 -0.61 3.09 -8.91
C LEU A 83 0.15 4.24 -9.57
N ILE A 84 0.89 3.98 -10.65
CA ILE A 84 1.54 5.03 -11.48
C ILE A 84 0.47 6.01 -12.00
N THR A 85 -0.64 5.47 -12.51
CA THR A 85 -1.76 6.28 -13.02
C THR A 85 -2.35 7.15 -11.91
N VAL A 86 -2.56 6.61 -10.71
CA VAL A 86 -3.06 7.37 -9.55
C VAL A 86 -2.13 8.53 -9.19
N GLN A 87 -0.82 8.30 -9.17
CA GLN A 87 0.16 9.34 -8.88
C GLN A 87 0.11 10.47 -9.91
N ILE A 88 0.06 10.12 -11.21
CA ILE A 88 -0.03 11.11 -12.30
C ILE A 88 -1.33 11.92 -12.19
N LEU A 89 -2.47 11.27 -11.93
CA LEU A 89 -3.77 11.92 -11.88
C LEU A 89 -3.98 12.81 -10.65
N THR A 90 -3.32 12.50 -9.53
CA THR A 90 -3.50 13.22 -8.27
C THR A 90 -2.37 14.21 -7.99
N GLY A 91 -1.23 14.09 -8.66
CA GLY A 91 -0.02 14.86 -8.35
C GLY A 91 0.55 14.54 -6.95
N LYS A 92 0.12 13.45 -6.33
CA LYS A 92 0.54 13.02 -4.99
C LYS A 92 1.24 11.67 -5.06
N HIS A 93 2.20 11.47 -4.15
CA HIS A 93 2.97 10.24 -4.12
C HIS A 93 2.18 9.07 -3.53
N VAL A 94 2.36 7.91 -4.16
CA VAL A 94 1.92 6.61 -3.65
C VAL A 94 3.14 5.71 -3.58
N ILE A 95 3.55 5.35 -2.36
CA ILE A 95 4.69 4.48 -2.11
C ILE A 95 4.23 3.03 -2.21
N ASP A 96 4.66 2.34 -3.26
CA ASP A 96 4.35 0.93 -3.50
C ASP A 96 5.30 0.03 -2.71
N VAL A 97 4.77 -0.62 -1.67
CA VAL A 97 5.46 -1.65 -0.89
C VAL A 97 4.75 -2.97 -1.13
N THR A 98 5.18 -3.66 -2.18
CA THR A 98 4.67 -4.98 -2.53
C THR A 98 5.75 -6.03 -2.31
N VAL A 99 5.45 -7.04 -1.50
CA VAL A 99 6.34 -8.19 -1.23
C VAL A 99 5.93 -9.36 -2.12
N HIS A 100 6.88 -9.94 -2.85
CA HIS A 100 6.63 -11.17 -3.60
C HIS A 100 6.99 -12.39 -2.75
N GLU A 101 6.13 -13.40 -2.74
CA GLU A 101 6.32 -14.60 -1.90
C GLU A 101 7.57 -15.41 -2.28
N ASP A 102 8.15 -15.20 -3.47
CA ASP A 102 9.43 -15.80 -3.89
C ASP A 102 10.68 -15.02 -3.43
N GLU A 103 10.52 -13.85 -2.78
CA GLU A 103 11.63 -13.09 -2.19
C GLU A 103 12.13 -13.71 -0.87
N ALA A 104 11.32 -14.57 -0.23
CA ALA A 104 11.68 -15.28 0.98
C ALA A 104 11.85 -16.78 0.69
N GLU A 105 13.00 -17.35 1.09
CA GLU A 105 13.30 -18.78 0.94
C GLU A 105 12.45 -19.66 1.87
N THR A 106 11.96 -19.09 2.98
CA THR A 106 11.18 -19.76 4.03
C THR A 106 10.09 -18.85 4.58
N GLU A 107 8.94 -19.42 4.94
CA GLU A 107 7.98 -18.74 5.80
C GLU A 107 8.61 -18.67 7.21
N ASP A 108 8.97 -17.47 7.67
CA ASP A 108 9.38 -17.28 9.06
C ASP A 108 8.25 -17.77 9.98
N ARG A 109 8.59 -18.73 10.84
CA ARG A 109 7.70 -19.36 11.83
C ARG A 109 7.54 -18.48 13.08
#